data_AF-A0A800AQA9-F1
#
_entry.id   AF-A0A800AQA9-F1
#
_cell.length_a   1.000
_cell.length_b   1.000
_cell.length_c   1.000
_cell.angle_alpha   90.00
_cell.angle_beta   90.00
_cell.angle_gamma   90.00
#
_symmetry.space_group_name_H-M   'P 1'
#
loop_
_entity.id
_entity.type
_entity.pdbx_description
1 polymer ?
#
loop_
_entity_poly.entity_id
_entity_poly.type
_entity_poly.pdbx_seq_one_letter_code
_entity_poly.pdbx_strand_id
1 'polypeptide(L)' 'MGCKKCKRGEILYLLGFAMMVIAFNQLTIGCIEVEARSSYILFGAGFLIMALGAYLKSNR' A
#
# COMPACT_ATOMS: atom_id res chain seq x y z
N MET A 1 21.75 -12.10 8.77
CA MET A 1 20.31 -11.86 9.08
C MET A 1 19.68 -10.64 8.38
N GLY A 2 20.43 -9.65 7.86
CA GLY A 2 19.83 -8.44 7.26
C GLY A 2 19.00 -8.62 5.99
N CYS A 3 19.23 -9.67 5.19
CA CYS A 3 18.53 -9.85 3.91
C CYS A 3 17.03 -10.23 4.08
N LYS A 4 16.67 -10.96 5.15
CA LYS A 4 15.27 -11.34 5.42
C LYS A 4 14.40 -10.13 5.79
N LYS A 5 14.93 -9.17 6.56
CA LYS A 5 14.21 -7.93 6.93
C LYS A 5 13.98 -7.03 5.72
N CYS A 6 14.98 -6.87 4.85
CA CYS A 6 14.80 -6.11 3.61
C CYS A 6 13.79 -6.76 2.66
N LYS A 7 13.82 -8.08 2.46
CA LYS A 7 12.78 -8.77 1.67
C LYS A 7 11.38 -8.58 2.25
N ARG A 8 11.24 -8.63 3.58
CA ARG A 8 9.95 -8.41 4.26
C ARG A 8 9.45 -6.97 4.09
N GLY A 9 10.34 -5.99 4.24
CA GLY A 9 10.03 -4.58 4.01
C GLY A 9 9.65 -4.29 2.56
N GLU A 10 10.33 -4.93 1.60
CA GLU A 10 10.04 -4.82 0.16
C GLU A 10 8.67 -5.41 -0.21
N ILE A 11 8.29 -6.55 0.36
CA ILE A 11 6.96 -7.14 0.16
C ILE A 11 5.87 -6.22 0.71
N LEU A 12 6.05 -5.68 1.92
CA LEU A 12 5.10 -4.75 2.52
C LEU A 12 4.99 -3.45 1.71
N TYR A 13 6.12 -2.94 1.22
CA TYR A 13 6.16 -1.77 0.34
C TYR A 13 5.34 -1.98 -0.93
N LEU A 14 5.56 -3.11 -1.63
CA LEU A 14 4.82 -3.47 -2.84
C LEU A 14 3.34 -3.68 -2.58
N LEU A 15 2.97 -4.27 -1.44
CA LEU A 15 1.58 -4.49 -1.06
C LEU A 15 0.86 -3.16 -0.79
N GLY A 16 1.50 -2.22 -0.10
CA GLY A 16 0.96 -0.87 0.09
C GLY A 16 0.75 -0.14 -1.24
N PHE A 17 1.70 -0.25 -2.16
CA PHE A 17 1.60 0.31 -3.51
C PHE A 17 0.42 -0.28 -4.30
N ALA A 18 0.26 -1.61 -4.28
CA ALA A 18 -0.85 -2.27 -4.95
C ALA A 18 -2.22 -1.79 -4.43
N MET A 19 -2.38 -1.64 -3.11
CA MET A 19 -3.62 -1.13 -2.52
C MET A 19 -3.91 0.32 -2.95
N MET A 20 -2.90 1.17 -3.03
CA MET A 20 -3.08 2.54 -3.52
C MET A 20 -3.49 2.57 -5.00
N VAL A 21 -2.94 1.69 -5.83
CA VAL A 21 -3.34 1.56 -7.25
C VAL A 21 -4.80 1.10 -7.37
N ILE A 22 -5.22 0.12 -6.57
CA ILE A 22 -6.62 -0.34 -6.56
C ILE A 22 -7.55 0.79 -6.12
N ALA A 23 -7.20 1.50 -5.03
CA ALA A 23 -7.97 2.63 -4.54
C ALA A 23 -8.09 3.75 -5.58
N PHE A 24 -6.98 4.06 -6.27
CA PHE A 24 -6.97 5.05 -7.33
C PHE A 24 -7.88 4.64 -8.49
N ASN A 25 -7.78 3.39 -8.94
CA ASN A 25 -8.65 2.87 -10.01
C ASN A 25 -10.13 2.87 -9.60
N GLN A 26 -10.46 2.60 -8.35
CA GLN A 26 -11.84 2.73 -7.85
C GLN A 26 -12.35 4.17 -7.93
N LEU A 27 -11.51 5.15 -7.58
CA LEU A 27 -11.86 6.57 -7.65
C LEU A 27 -11.97 7.09 -9.10
N THR A 28 -11.15 6.60 -10.02
CA THR A 28 -11.07 7.14 -11.39
C THR A 28 -11.92 6.40 -12.41
N ILE A 29 -12.05 5.07 -12.31
CA ILE A 29 -12.68 4.26 -13.37
C ILE A 29 -14.20 4.23 -13.19
N GLY A 30 -14.76 4.55 -12.02
CA GLY A 30 -16.20 4.69 -11.79
C GLY A 30 -17.03 3.41 -12.03
N CYS A 31 -16.42 2.32 -12.50
CA CYS A 31 -17.10 1.05 -12.81
C CYS A 31 -17.47 0.22 -11.58
N ILE A 32 -17.06 0.64 -10.38
CA ILE A 32 -17.43 -0.01 -9.14
C ILE A 32 -18.10 1.06 -8.29
N GLU A 33 -19.35 0.85 -7.89
CA GLU A 33 -20.10 1.68 -6.92
C GLU A 33 -19.48 1.54 -5.51
N VAL A 34 -18.18 1.81 -5.40
CA VAL A 34 -17.50 1.91 -4.12
C VAL A 34 -17.72 3.33 -3.63
N GLU A 35 -18.32 3.44 -2.45
CA GLU A 35 -18.42 4.71 -1.75
C GLU A 35 -17.03 5.36 -1.67
N ALA A 36 -16.89 6.62 -2.10
CA ALA A 36 -15.59 7.29 -2.18
C ALA A 36 -14.80 7.18 -0.85
N ARG A 37 -15.52 7.17 0.28
CA ARG A 37 -14.97 6.94 1.62
C ARG A 37 -14.18 5.64 1.72
N SER A 38 -14.69 4.54 1.18
CA SER A 38 -14.03 3.24 1.20
C SER A 38 -12.74 3.25 0.38
N SER A 39 -12.73 3.94 -0.77
CA SER A 39 -11.51 4.10 -1.57
C SER A 39 -10.47 4.99 -0.88
N TYR A 40 -10.88 6.06 -0.18
CA TYR A 40 -9.94 6.86 0.63
C TYR A 40 -9.35 6.08 1.81
N ILE A 41 -10.15 5.23 2.47
CA ILE A 41 -9.65 4.33 3.52
C ILE A 41 -8.62 3.36 2.95
N LEU A 42 -8.90 2.77 1.79
CA LEU A 42 -8.00 1.85 1.11
C LEU A 42 -6.69 2.54 0.70
N PHE A 43 -6.79 3.78 0.20
CA PHE A 43 -5.64 4.61 -0.15
C PHE A 43 -4.77 4.93 1.08
N GLY A 44 -5.39 5.33 2.20
CA GLY A 44 -4.70 5.62 3.45
C GLY A 44 -4.04 4.37 4.07
N ALA A 45 -4.72 3.22 4.05
CA ALA A 45 -4.16 1.95 4.50
C ALA A 45 -2.98 1.51 3.63
N GLY A 46 -3.09 1.66 2.31
CA GLY A 46 -2.01 1.43 1.35
C GLY A 46 -0.77 2.29 1.65
N PHE A 47 -0.97 3.59 1.90
CA PHE A 47 0.10 4.51 2.27
C PHE A 47 0.81 4.09 3.56
N LEU A 48 0.06 3.77 4.62
CA LEU A 48 0.63 3.35 5.90
C LEU A 48 1.46 2.07 5.78
N ILE A 49 0.96 1.09 5.02
CA ILE A 49 1.67 -0.18 4.81
C ILE A 49 2.93 0.02 3.96
N MET A 50 2.87 0.92 2.97
CA MET A 50 4.04 1.30 2.19
C MET A 50 5.11 1.99 3.05
N ALA A 51 4.70 2.93 3.90
CA ALA A 51 5.59 3.64 4.83
C ALA A 51 6.25 2.67 5.83
N LEU A 52 5.47 1.72 6.37
CA LEU A 52 6.00 0.66 7.24
C LEU A 52 6.99 -0.25 6.50
N GLY A 53 6.67 -0.63 5.26
CA GLY A 53 7.57 -1.41 4.39
C GLY A 53 8.89 -0.69 4.13
N ALA A 54 8.83 0.61 3.81
CA ALA A 54 10.01 1.46 3.62
C ALA A 54 10.85 1.58 4.91
N TYR A 55 10.20 1.80 6.07
CA TYR A 55 10.88 1.84 7.36
C TYR A 55 11.60 0.52 7.67
N LEU A 56 10.92 -0.62 7.50
CA LEU A 56 11.51 -1.94 7.72
C LEU A 56 12.63 -2.28 6.72
N LYS A 57 12.53 -1.77 5.49
CA LYS A 57 13.58 -1.88 4.46
C LYS A 57 14.80 -1.03 4.81
N SER A 58 14.58 0.18 5.34
CA SER A 58 15.61 1.18 5.65
C SER A 58 16.32 0.94 6.98
N ASN A 59 15.68 0.32 7.96
CA ASN A 59 16.22 0.11 9.30
C ASN A 59 17.19 -1.10 9.35
N ARG A 60 18.17 -1.13 8.44
CA ARG A 60 19.14 -2.22 8.25
C ARG A 60 20.49 -1.89 8.87
#